data_AF-A0A959T3W3-F1
#
_entry.id   AF-A0A959T3W3-F1
#
_cell.length_a   1.000
_cell.length_b   1.000
_cell.length_c   1.000
_cell.angle_alpha   90.00
_cell.angle_beta   90.00
_cell.angle_gamma   90.00
#
_symmetry.space_group_name_H-M   'P 1'
#
loop_
_entity.id
_entity.type
_entity.pdbx_description
1 polymer ?
#
loop_
_entity_poly.entity_id
_entity_poly.type
_entity_poly.pdbx_seq_one_letter_code
_entity_poly.pdbx_strand_id
1 'polypeptide(L)'
;LLRTLQRGRRMVHVHFANPYRLANTDAVHRLDGLVVAYEDEPDAQAMAAQALFGARATDGVLPVTASLFFSGGDGLRTAALGTFTYDLPEAVGVSASELA
;
A
#
# COMPACT_ATOMS: atom_id res chain seq x y z
N LEU A 1 14.48 -14.21 -3.11
CA LEU A 1 13.56 -14.13 -1.95
C LEU A 1 12.09 -14.17 -2.36
N LEU A 2 11.55 -13.16 -3.06
CA LEU A 2 10.14 -13.13 -3.49
C LEU A 2 9.71 -14.40 -4.25
N ARG A 3 10.51 -14.85 -5.23
CA ARG A 3 10.25 -16.11 -5.98
C ARG A 3 10.09 -17.34 -5.07
N THR A 4 10.83 -17.38 -3.95
CA THR A 4 10.82 -18.52 -3.03
C THR A 4 9.56 -18.50 -2.16
N LEU A 5 9.15 -17.32 -1.71
CA LEU A 5 8.00 -17.15 -0.82
C LEU A 5 6.64 -17.28 -1.54
N GLN A 6 6.61 -16.96 -2.84
CA GLN A 6 5.41 -17.10 -3.69
C GLN A 6 4.99 -18.56 -3.93
N ARG A 7 5.85 -19.55 -3.64
CA ARG A 7 5.53 -20.95 -3.90
C ARG A 7 4.39 -21.44 -2.99
N GLY A 8 3.21 -21.63 -3.59
CA GLY A 8 2.04 -22.22 -2.94
C GLY A 8 1.31 -21.31 -1.96
N ARG A 9 1.54 -19.98 -2.04
CA ARG A 9 0.95 -19.00 -1.11
C ARG A 9 0.46 -17.78 -1.87
N ARG A 10 -0.66 -17.23 -1.40
CA ARG A 10 -1.08 -15.89 -1.79
C ARG A 10 -0.15 -14.86 -1.16
N MET A 11 0.34 -13.91 -1.96
CA MET A 11 1.29 -12.91 -1.53
C MET A 11 0.87 -11.51 -1.97
N VAL A 12 0.80 -10.61 -0.98
CA VAL A 12 0.73 -9.17 -1.20
C VAL A 12 2.07 -8.56 -0.83
N HIS A 13 2.63 -7.74 -1.71
CA HIS A 13 3.88 -7.03 -1.47
C HIS A 13 3.63 -5.53 -1.33
N VAL A 14 4.24 -4.92 -0.32
CA VAL A 14 4.29 -3.47 -0.16
C VAL A 14 5.67 -2.99 -0.56
N HIS A 15 5.72 -2.09 -1.53
CA HIS A 15 6.92 -1.54 -2.11
C HIS A 15 7.14 -0.12 -1.59
N PHE A 16 8.06 0.02 -0.62
CA PHE A 16 8.52 1.27 -0.04
C PHE A 16 9.75 1.80 -0.78
N ALA A 17 9.59 2.04 -2.08
CA ALA A 17 10.64 2.65 -2.88
C ALA A 17 10.04 3.25 -4.16
N ASN A 18 10.90 3.91 -4.93
CA ASN A 18 10.55 4.42 -6.25
C ASN A 18 9.94 3.31 -7.15
N PRO A 19 8.79 3.59 -7.81
CA PRO A 19 8.08 2.62 -8.66
C PRO A 19 8.94 2.05 -9.80
N TYR A 20 9.92 2.80 -10.33
CA TYR A 20 10.78 2.31 -11.42
C TYR A 20 11.62 1.08 -11.04
N ARG A 21 11.81 0.83 -9.74
CA ARG A 21 12.52 -0.37 -9.27
C ARG A 21 11.74 -1.66 -9.50
N LEU A 22 10.44 -1.56 -9.78
CA LEU A 22 9.58 -2.71 -10.13
C LEU A 22 9.97 -3.30 -11.49
N ALA A 23 10.51 -2.51 -12.42
CA ALA A 23 11.00 -2.99 -13.71
C ALA A 23 12.09 -4.06 -13.58
N ASN A 24 12.92 -3.97 -12.54
CA ASN A 24 14.05 -4.88 -12.31
C ASN A 24 13.67 -6.15 -11.54
N THR A 25 12.39 -6.34 -11.21
CA THR A 25 11.94 -7.42 -10.34
C THR A 25 11.01 -8.38 -11.08
N ASP A 26 11.60 -9.43 -11.67
CA ASP A 26 10.89 -10.48 -12.44
C ASP A 26 9.74 -11.17 -11.70
N ALA A 27 9.65 -11.04 -10.38
CA ALA A 27 8.66 -11.75 -9.57
C ALA A 27 7.38 -10.94 -9.32
N VAL A 28 7.35 -9.64 -9.66
CA VAL A 28 6.25 -8.75 -9.25
C VAL A 28 4.95 -9.10 -9.99
N HIS A 29 5.02 -9.56 -11.24
CA HIS A 29 3.83 -9.98 -12.00
C HIS A 29 3.15 -11.25 -11.44
N ARG A 30 3.80 -11.98 -10.51
CA ARG A 30 3.23 -13.18 -9.87
C ARG A 30 2.63 -12.89 -8.48
N LEU A 31 2.60 -11.63 -8.07
CA LEU A 31 1.98 -11.24 -6.82
C LEU A 31 0.47 -11.16 -6.99
N ASP A 32 -0.27 -11.60 -5.98
CA ASP A 32 -1.73 -11.44 -5.94
C ASP A 32 -2.12 -9.98 -5.63
N GLY A 33 -1.21 -9.23 -4.99
CA GLY A 33 -1.38 -7.82 -4.71
C GLY A 33 -0.06 -7.08 -4.62
N LEU A 34 -0.06 -5.83 -5.08
CA LEU A 34 1.06 -4.91 -5.00
C LEU A 34 0.55 -3.56 -4.49
N VAL A 35 1.18 -3.05 -3.44
CA VAL A 35 0.95 -1.70 -2.92
C VAL A 35 2.23 -0.91 -3.11
N VAL A 36 2.17 0.22 -3.83
CA VAL A 36 3.30 1.13 -3.99
C VAL A 36 3.13 2.28 -3.00
N ALA A 37 3.91 2.24 -1.93
CA ALA A 37 3.86 3.23 -0.85
C ALA A 37 4.91 4.35 -1.00
N TYR A 38 5.77 4.25 -2.03
CA TYR A 38 6.81 5.21 -2.43
C TYR A 38 7.92 5.42 -1.42
N GLU A 39 7.61 6.04 -0.28
CA GLU A 39 8.57 6.43 0.75
C GLU A 39 8.67 5.36 1.83
N ASP A 40 9.89 5.13 2.33
CA ASP A 40 10.14 4.24 3.47
C ASP A 40 10.15 5.03 4.78
N GLU A 41 9.00 5.64 5.09
CA GLU A 41 8.79 6.49 6.26
C GLU A 41 7.66 5.90 7.14
N PRO A 42 7.69 6.06 8.48
CA PRO A 42 6.70 5.46 9.38
C PRO A 42 5.25 5.81 9.02
N ASP A 43 4.99 7.03 8.55
CA ASP A 43 3.66 7.45 8.13
C ASP A 43 3.19 6.68 6.89
N ALA A 44 4.05 6.48 5.90
CA ALA A 44 3.75 5.71 4.71
C ALA A 44 3.51 4.22 5.05
N GLN A 45 4.28 3.68 5.99
CA GLN A 45 4.09 2.32 6.49
C GLN A 45 2.74 2.16 7.22
N ALA A 46 2.36 3.12 8.06
CA ALA A 46 1.08 3.13 8.74
C ALA A 46 -0.10 3.22 7.76
N MET A 47 -0.01 4.10 6.77
CA MET A 47 -1.03 4.25 5.73
C MET A 47 -1.16 2.99 4.87
N ALA A 48 -0.04 2.37 4.50
CA ALA A 48 -0.05 1.11 3.75
C ALA A 48 -0.70 -0.02 4.55
N ALA A 49 -0.44 -0.12 5.85
CA ALA A 49 -1.10 -1.10 6.73
C ALA A 49 -2.61 -0.86 6.79
N GLN A 50 -3.04 0.39 6.97
CA GLN A 50 -4.46 0.73 6.97
C GLN A 50 -5.16 0.40 5.65
N ALA A 51 -4.52 0.67 4.52
CA ALA A 51 -5.02 0.30 3.20
C ALA A 51 -5.15 -1.23 3.05
N LEU A 52 -4.13 -1.99 3.48
CA LEU A 52 -4.14 -3.45 3.40
C LEU A 52 -5.25 -4.11 4.23
N PHE A 53 -5.53 -3.57 5.42
CA PHE A 53 -6.58 -4.09 6.30
C PHE A 53 -7.97 -3.49 6.03
N GLY A 54 -8.10 -2.65 4.98
CA GLY A 54 -9.37 -2.02 4.61
C GLY A 54 -9.85 -0.97 5.61
N ALA A 55 -8.97 -0.47 6.48
CA ALA A 55 -9.27 0.66 7.35
C ALA A 55 -9.43 1.96 6.53
N ARG A 56 -8.72 2.06 5.41
CA ARG A 56 -8.76 3.21 4.49
C ARG A 56 -9.07 2.75 3.06
N ALA A 57 -9.87 3.55 2.36
CA ALA A 57 -10.09 3.36 0.92
C ALA A 57 -8.81 3.71 0.15
N THR A 58 -8.52 2.98 -0.91
CA THR A 58 -7.44 3.33 -1.84
C THR A 58 -8.04 3.81 -3.16
N ASP A 59 -7.57 4.94 -3.65
CA ASP A 59 -7.92 5.51 -4.96
C ASP A 59 -6.68 5.93 -5.76
N GLY A 60 -5.48 5.58 -5.25
CA GLY A 60 -4.20 5.88 -5.86
C GLY A 60 -4.02 5.25 -7.24
N VAL A 61 -3.37 6.01 -8.11
CA VAL A 61 -3.06 5.63 -9.49
C VAL A 61 -1.58 5.90 -9.73
N LEU A 62 -0.90 4.99 -10.44
CA LEU A 62 0.48 5.16 -10.83
C LEU A 62 0.61 6.38 -11.77
N PRO A 63 1.40 7.41 -11.40
CA PRO A 63 1.59 8.59 -12.24
C PRO A 63 2.53 8.32 -13.42
N VAL A 64 3.29 7.22 -13.37
CA VAL A 64 4.32 6.85 -14.35
C VAL A 64 4.26 5.36 -14.65
N THR A 65 4.71 4.97 -15.83
CA THR A 65 4.90 3.58 -16.19
C THR A 65 6.09 3.01 -15.44
N ALA A 66 5.81 2.12 -14.48
CA ALA A 66 6.78 1.53 -13.57
C ALA A 66 7.48 0.30 -14.16
N SER A 67 6.77 -0.48 -15.01
CA SER A 67 7.33 -1.62 -15.74
C SER A 67 6.43 -2.00 -16.93
N LEU A 68 6.83 -3.02 -17.71
CA LEU A 68 5.98 -3.61 -18.77
C LEU A 68 4.64 -4.16 -18.25
N PHE A 69 4.55 -4.45 -16.94
CA PHE A 69 3.34 -4.97 -16.31
C PHE A 69 2.52 -3.91 -15.58
N PHE A 70 3.08 -2.72 -15.33
CA PHE A 70 2.47 -1.65 -14.56
C PHE A 70 2.67 -0.31 -15.28
N SER A 71 1.62 0.13 -15.96
CA SER A 71 1.60 1.36 -16.77
C SER A 71 1.16 2.57 -15.93
N GLY A 72 1.55 3.77 -16.39
CA GLY A 72 0.99 4.99 -15.85
C GLY A 72 -0.52 5.02 -16.10
N GLY A 73 -1.30 5.33 -15.07
CA GLY A 73 -2.76 5.19 -15.08
C GLY A 73 -3.28 3.94 -14.39
N ASP A 74 -2.42 2.97 -14.07
CA ASP A 74 -2.85 1.77 -13.34
C ASP A 74 -3.05 2.07 -11.86
N GLY A 75 -4.20 1.68 -11.33
CA GLY A 75 -4.56 1.83 -9.93
C GLY A 75 -5.80 1.03 -9.59
N LEU A 76 -5.83 0.42 -8.41
CA LEU A 76 -7.00 -0.32 -7.93
C LEU A 76 -7.75 0.53 -6.90
N ARG A 77 -9.03 0.79 -7.19
CA ARG A 77 -9.92 1.43 -6.23
C ARG A 77 -10.46 0.41 -5.26
N THR A 78 -10.23 0.61 -3.97
CA THR A 78 -10.78 -0.22 -2.90
C THR A 78 -11.63 0.63 -1.97
N ALA A 79 -12.74 0.07 -1.49
CA ALA A 79 -13.58 0.73 -0.50
C ALA A 79 -13.03 0.48 0.90
N ALA A 80 -13.19 1.46 1.80
CA ALA A 80 -12.96 1.24 3.22
C ALA A 80 -14.00 0.25 3.76
N LEU A 81 -13.52 -0.77 4.47
CA LEU A 81 -14.34 -1.77 5.15
C LEU A 81 -14.72 -1.34 6.57
N GLY A 82 -14.15 -0.25 7.09
CA GLY A 82 -14.41 0.25 8.44
C GLY A 82 -13.79 -0.58 9.56
N THR A 83 -12.83 -1.45 9.23
CA THR A 83 -12.04 -2.22 10.22
C THR A 83 -11.03 -1.29 10.92
N PHE A 84 -10.73 -1.54 12.21
CA PHE A 84 -9.83 -0.77 13.10
C PHE A 84 -8.95 0.28 12.41
N THR A 85 -9.41 1.53 12.43
CA THR A 85 -8.64 2.69 11.99
C THR A 85 -7.88 3.24 13.20
N TYR A 86 -6.61 3.60 13.02
CA TYR A 86 -5.90 4.43 13.98
C TYR A 86 -5.81 5.81 13.35
N ASP A 87 -6.59 6.73 13.89
CA ASP A 87 -6.54 8.11 13.46
C ASP A 87 -6.16 8.99 14.64
N LEU A 88 -5.70 10.19 14.32
CA LEU A 88 -5.46 11.21 15.34
C LEU A 88 -6.77 11.51 16.07
N PRO A 89 -6.77 11.71 17.40
CA PRO A 89 -7.98 12.10 18.13
C PRO A 89 -8.63 13.35 17.51
N GLU A 90 -7.82 14.25 16.96
CA GLU A 90 -8.27 15.45 16.25
C GLU A 90 -9.12 15.13 15.00
N ALA A 91 -8.85 14.00 14.33
CA ALA A 91 -9.59 13.57 13.14
C ALA A 91 -11.03 13.15 13.48
N VAL A 92 -11.30 12.78 14.73
CA VAL A 92 -12.65 12.51 15.27
C VAL A 92 -13.18 13.64 16.14
N GLY A 93 -12.51 14.80 16.14
CA GLY A 93 -12.92 15.99 16.89
C GLY A 93 -12.62 15.95 18.39
N VAL A 94 -11.76 15.04 18.84
CA VAL A 94 -11.29 14.95 20.23
C VAL A 94 -9.96 15.70 20.36
N SER A 95 -9.84 16.59 21.34
CA SER A 95 -8.58 17.30 21.54
C SER A 95 -7.55 16.38 22.21
N ALA A 96 -6.31 16.34 21.73
CA ALA A 96 -5.25 15.57 22.40
C ALA A 96 -5.03 15.99 23.87
N SER A 97 -5.42 17.22 24.24
CA SER A 97 -5.42 17.74 25.61
C SER A 97 -6.43 17.06 26.56
N GLU A 98 -7.44 16.36 26.05
CA GLU A 98 -8.42 15.63 26.87
C GLU A 98 -7.98 14.20 27.22
N LEU A 99 -6.87 13.73 26.64
CA LEU A 99 -6.32 12.38 26.86
C LEU A 99 -5.18 12.35 27.91
N ALA A 100 -4.97 13.44 28.64
CA ALA A 100 -3.95 13.56 29.70
C ALA A 100 -4.48 13.15 31.08
#